data_AF-A0A2M9BQT0-F1
#
_entry.id   AF-A0A2M9BQT0-F1
#
_cell.length_a   1.000
_cell.length_b   1.000
_cell.length_c   1.000
_cell.angle_alpha   90.00
_cell.angle_beta   90.00
_cell.angle_gamma   90.00
#
_symmetry.space_group_name_H-M   'P 1'
#
loop_
_entity.id
_entity.type
_entity.pdbx_description
1 polymer ?
#
loop_
_entity_poly.entity_id
_entity_poly.type
_entity_poly.pdbx_seq_one_letter_code
_entity_poly.pdbx_strand_id
1 'polypeptide(L)'
;MRYVWLTFLTLVAGLVAFFSWQHLHKQPGRTVAVVSSDVPARAVSDTMPPAAAPSGELPGADRLIDFAMQQLGSPYTYAGTTPTGGFDCSGFLLYVYNHVGIAVPHSTALLINAGRAVPREQARRGDMVIFTGTAQTSTTPGHAGIIISEPGEPLRFIHSSSARRESGVKISQVEGTDYERRFMGIRRVLDGAVVNSPAKSSPPKAAGPAVAPVTPLKPKAPQVASTLVVPAPRVVRRPVKRTKTKTVVKTTHPVPAKVKTKVATARKPAAKPAAKKTTSKKPGTKKPVVHQN
;
A
#
# COMPACT_ATOMS: atom_id res chain seq x y z
N MET A 1 47.81 16.42 22.01
CA MET A 1 46.61 16.89 21.26
C MET A 1 46.89 17.27 19.81
N ARG A 2 47.91 18.10 19.47
CA ARG A 2 48.18 18.52 18.07
C ARG A 2 48.33 17.39 17.04
N TYR A 3 48.99 16.28 17.37
CA TYR A 3 49.20 15.15 16.44
C TYR A 3 47.94 14.37 16.06
N VAL A 4 46.89 14.37 16.89
CA VAL A 4 45.62 13.66 16.61
C VAL A 4 44.86 14.32 15.45
N TRP A 5 45.08 15.62 15.24
CA TRP A 5 44.43 16.36 14.16
C TRP A 5 45.09 16.13 12.80
N LEU A 6 46.42 15.94 12.76
CA LEU A 6 47.13 15.61 11.52
C LEU A 6 46.78 14.20 11.01
N THR A 7 46.65 13.21 11.89
CA THR A 7 46.26 11.84 11.48
C THR A 7 44.81 11.75 11.00
N PHE A 8 43.92 12.61 11.52
CA PHE A 8 42.55 12.69 11.03
C PHE A 8 42.48 13.34 9.63
N LEU A 9 43.26 14.41 9.40
CA LEU A 9 43.28 15.10 8.11
C LEU A 9 43.83 14.23 6.96
N THR A 10 44.86 13.42 7.23
CA THR A 10 45.43 12.51 6.22
C THR A 10 44.50 11.34 5.87
N LEU A 11 43.74 10.81 6.83
CA LEU A 11 42.71 9.80 6.56
C LEU A 11 41.57 10.35 5.70
N VAL A 12 41.10 11.58 5.97
CA VAL A 12 40.06 12.23 5.15
C VAL A 12 40.55 12.49 3.73
N ALA A 13 41.78 12.96 3.55
CA ALA A 13 42.37 13.18 2.22
C ALA A 13 42.48 11.87 1.40
N GLY A 14 42.89 10.76 2.03
CA GLY A 14 42.93 9.45 1.39
C GLY A 14 41.55 8.93 0.95
N LEU A 15 40.52 9.20 1.75
CA LEU A 15 39.15 8.77 1.46
C LEU A 15 38.52 9.54 0.29
N VAL A 16 38.79 10.85 0.18
CA VAL A 16 38.40 11.67 -0.98
C VAL A 16 39.10 11.19 -2.26
N ALA A 17 40.41 10.93 -2.21
CA ALA A 17 41.15 10.41 -3.37
C ALA A 17 40.64 9.04 -3.85
N PHE A 18 40.29 8.14 -2.91
CA PHE A 18 39.74 6.83 -3.24
C PHE A 18 38.36 6.93 -3.91
N PHE A 19 37.49 7.84 -3.45
CA PHE A 19 36.18 8.07 -4.07
C PHE A 19 36.29 8.74 -5.45
N SER A 20 37.28 9.61 -5.67
CA SER A 20 37.56 10.21 -6.98
C SER A 20 38.06 9.20 -8.01
N TRP A 21 38.83 8.18 -7.60
CA TRP A 21 39.29 7.11 -8.51
C TRP A 21 38.13 6.23 -9.01
N GLN A 22 37.20 5.86 -8.12
CA GLN A 22 36.03 5.03 -8.49
C GLN A 22 35.12 5.69 -9.54
N HIS A 23 35.15 7.02 -9.66
CA HIS A 23 34.32 7.77 -10.61
C HIS A 23 34.91 7.89 -12.03
N LEU A 24 36.19 7.59 -12.26
CA LEU A 24 36.88 7.88 -13.53
C LEU A 24 37.14 6.67 -14.44
N HIS A 25 36.78 5.44 -14.03
CA HIS A 25 36.90 4.24 -14.86
C HIS A 25 35.55 3.70 -15.34
N LYS A 26 34.78 4.54 -16.03
CA LYS A 26 33.76 4.06 -16.99
C LYS A 26 34.33 4.14 -18.41
N GLN A 27 34.68 2.97 -18.94
CA GLN A 27 35.25 2.80 -20.27
C GLN A 27 34.30 3.33 -21.37
N PRO A 28 34.77 4.15 -22.32
CA PRO A 28 33.98 4.55 -23.47
C PRO A 28 33.94 3.44 -24.55
N GLY A 29 32.75 3.26 -25.15
CA GLY A 29 32.57 2.77 -26.52
C GLY A 29 33.26 1.48 -26.96
N ARG A 30 32.70 0.31 -26.61
CA ARG A 30 32.92 -0.90 -27.41
C ARG A 30 31.98 -0.91 -28.60
N THR A 31 32.42 -0.31 -29.70
CA THR A 31 31.84 -0.55 -31.04
C THR A 31 31.93 -2.04 -31.36
N VAL A 32 30.79 -2.70 -31.53
CA VAL A 32 30.71 -4.04 -32.15
C VAL A 32 30.20 -3.84 -33.57
N ALA A 33 30.94 -4.41 -34.52
CA ALA A 33 30.67 -4.25 -35.94
C ALA A 33 29.34 -4.90 -36.36
N VAL A 34 28.64 -4.24 -37.28
CA VAL A 34 27.59 -4.87 -38.07
C VAL A 34 28.27 -5.88 -39.01
N VAL A 35 28.00 -7.16 -38.80
CA VAL A 35 28.35 -8.22 -39.76
C VAL A 35 27.06 -8.66 -40.43
N SER A 36 26.88 -8.24 -41.68
CA SER A 36 25.83 -8.75 -42.55
C SER A 36 26.28 -10.09 -43.14
N SER A 37 25.48 -11.13 -42.98
CA SER A 37 25.73 -12.46 -43.55
C SER A 37 24.43 -13.07 -44.07
N ASP A 38 24.13 -12.84 -45.34
CA ASP A 38 23.09 -13.54 -46.08
C ASP A 38 23.45 -15.03 -46.28
N VAL A 39 22.65 -15.95 -45.74
CA VAL A 39 22.67 -17.39 -46.07
C VAL A 39 21.22 -17.91 -45.99
N PRO A 40 20.73 -18.74 -46.94
CA PRO A 40 19.31 -18.71 -47.30
C PRO A 40 18.39 -19.63 -46.49
N ALA A 41 17.08 -19.38 -46.65
CA ALA A 41 16.01 -20.21 -46.11
C ALA A 41 16.14 -21.68 -46.54
N ARG A 42 16.20 -22.57 -45.55
CA ARG A 42 15.76 -23.97 -45.67
C ARG A 42 14.72 -24.24 -44.60
N ALA A 43 13.54 -24.65 -45.03
CA ALA A 43 12.50 -25.12 -44.13
C ALA A 43 12.91 -26.48 -43.54
N VAL A 44 12.84 -26.60 -42.21
CA VAL A 44 12.69 -27.88 -41.52
C VAL A 44 11.49 -27.76 -40.59
N SER A 45 10.44 -28.49 -40.92
CA SER A 45 9.31 -28.72 -40.03
C SER A 45 9.70 -29.81 -39.06
N ASP A 46 9.86 -29.48 -37.77
CA ASP A 46 9.88 -30.48 -36.71
C ASP A 46 9.03 -30.03 -35.53
N THR A 47 8.13 -30.92 -35.12
CA THR A 47 7.12 -30.68 -34.08
C THR A 47 7.76 -30.75 -32.69
N MET A 48 8.04 -29.59 -32.10
CA MET A 48 8.35 -29.49 -30.67
C MET A 48 7.05 -29.46 -29.86
N PRO A 49 6.89 -30.25 -28.78
CA PRO A 49 5.77 -30.09 -27.86
C PRO A 49 5.79 -28.71 -27.19
N PRO A 50 4.64 -28.19 -26.71
CA PRO A 50 4.59 -26.89 -26.04
C PRO A 50 5.33 -26.95 -24.70
N ALA A 51 6.62 -26.63 -24.72
CA ALA A 51 7.38 -26.35 -23.52
C ALA A 51 6.67 -25.22 -22.76
N ALA A 52 6.26 -25.50 -21.52
CA ALA A 52 5.64 -24.51 -20.67
C ALA A 52 6.56 -23.29 -20.58
N ALA A 53 6.07 -22.13 -21.00
CA ALA A 53 6.83 -20.89 -20.88
C ALA A 53 7.23 -20.72 -19.41
N PRO A 54 8.50 -20.43 -19.10
CA PRO A 54 8.87 -20.09 -17.74
C PRO A 54 8.02 -18.91 -17.32
N SER A 55 7.33 -19.04 -16.18
CA SER A 55 6.65 -17.94 -15.51
C SER A 55 7.70 -17.00 -14.90
N GLY A 56 8.54 -16.43 -15.77
CA GLY A 56 9.59 -15.50 -15.39
C GLY A 56 8.97 -14.22 -14.88
N GLU A 57 9.43 -13.79 -13.72
CA GLU A 57 9.28 -12.42 -13.27
C GLU A 57 9.78 -11.49 -14.38
N LEU A 58 8.94 -10.56 -14.83
CA LEU A 58 9.42 -9.47 -15.65
C LEU A 58 10.36 -8.64 -14.76
N PRO A 59 11.61 -8.33 -15.19
CA PRO A 59 12.55 -7.54 -14.38
C PRO A 59 12.07 -6.14 -13.98
N GLY A 60 10.92 -5.69 -14.49
CA GLY A 60 10.22 -4.48 -14.06
C GLY A 60 9.31 -4.65 -12.84
N ALA A 61 8.80 -5.87 -12.54
CA ALA A 61 7.85 -6.11 -11.46
C ALA A 61 8.48 -5.85 -10.08
N ASP A 62 9.65 -6.41 -9.81
CA ASP A 62 10.33 -6.20 -8.52
C ASP A 62 10.87 -4.79 -8.38
N ARG A 63 11.42 -4.19 -9.46
CA ARG A 63 11.82 -2.78 -9.45
C ARG A 63 10.66 -1.83 -9.17
N LEU A 64 9.48 -2.14 -9.69
CA LEU A 64 8.23 -1.41 -9.41
C LEU A 64 7.85 -1.57 -7.92
N ILE A 65 7.87 -2.80 -7.39
CA ILE A 65 7.51 -3.08 -6.00
C ILE A 65 8.52 -2.46 -5.03
N ASP A 66 9.82 -2.61 -5.25
CA ASP A 66 10.88 -2.01 -4.42
C ASP A 66 10.74 -0.48 -4.34
N PHE A 67 10.44 0.16 -5.47
CA PHE A 67 10.18 1.60 -5.52
C PHE A 67 8.86 1.98 -4.81
N ALA A 68 7.82 1.15 -4.95
CA ALA A 68 6.55 1.32 -4.22
C ALA A 68 6.75 1.22 -2.69
N MET A 69 7.56 0.25 -2.25
CA MET A 69 7.87 -0.01 -0.84
C MET A 69 8.65 1.14 -0.19
N GLN A 70 9.47 1.87 -0.94
CA GLN A 70 10.13 3.09 -0.46
C GLN A 70 9.15 4.21 -0.09
N GLN A 71 7.90 4.16 -0.56
CA GLN A 71 6.87 5.15 -0.26
C GLN A 71 6.04 4.81 0.99
N LEU A 72 6.31 3.70 1.67
CA LEU A 72 5.55 3.30 2.87
C LEU A 72 5.53 4.41 3.92
N GLY A 73 4.34 4.74 4.41
CA GLY A 73 4.12 5.83 5.36
C GLY A 73 3.94 7.23 4.73
N SER A 74 4.14 7.41 3.41
CA SER A 74 3.79 8.67 2.74
C SER A 74 2.30 9.00 2.98
N PRO A 75 1.95 10.26 3.30
CA PRO A 75 0.60 10.62 3.71
C PRO A 75 -0.40 10.49 2.55
N TYR A 76 -1.67 10.23 2.88
CA TYR A 76 -2.74 10.33 1.90
C TYR A 76 -3.12 11.80 1.69
N THR A 77 -3.12 12.24 0.43
CA THR A 77 -3.59 13.57 0.02
C THR A 77 -4.46 13.40 -1.22
N TYR A 78 -5.68 13.93 -1.20
CA TYR A 78 -6.59 13.88 -2.34
C TYR A 78 -5.96 14.59 -3.56
N ALA A 79 -6.00 13.97 -4.74
CA ALA A 79 -5.30 14.37 -5.95
C ALA A 79 -3.75 14.44 -5.83
N GLY A 80 -3.18 13.94 -4.73
CA GLY A 80 -1.73 13.95 -4.49
C GLY A 80 -0.98 12.94 -5.36
N THR A 81 0.20 13.34 -5.83
CA THR A 81 1.04 12.57 -6.77
C THR A 81 2.53 12.57 -6.40
N THR A 82 2.90 12.96 -5.18
CA THR A 82 4.31 13.13 -4.76
C THR A 82 4.58 12.56 -3.36
N PRO A 83 5.80 12.07 -3.04
CA PRO A 83 6.11 11.51 -1.72
C PRO A 83 5.94 12.50 -0.57
N THR A 84 6.26 13.77 -0.82
CA THR A 84 6.24 14.87 0.16
C THR A 84 4.88 15.54 0.30
N GLY A 85 4.18 15.78 -0.82
CA GLY A 85 2.81 16.30 -0.82
C GLY A 85 1.75 15.24 -0.51
N GLY A 86 2.13 13.97 -0.47
CA GLY A 86 1.25 12.83 -0.30
C GLY A 86 0.63 12.34 -1.60
N PHE A 87 -0.03 11.18 -1.50
CA PHE A 87 -0.64 10.49 -2.63
C PHE A 87 -2.12 10.22 -2.41
N ASP A 88 -2.94 10.29 -3.46
CA ASP A 88 -4.17 9.49 -3.49
C ASP A 88 -3.90 8.10 -4.09
N CYS A 89 -4.91 7.22 -4.13
CA CYS A 89 -4.68 5.83 -4.53
C CYS A 89 -4.19 5.70 -5.98
N SER A 90 -4.76 6.48 -6.90
CA SER A 90 -4.36 6.47 -8.32
C SER A 90 -3.12 7.32 -8.57
N GLY A 91 -2.83 8.34 -7.76
CA GLY A 91 -1.62 9.16 -7.82
C GLY A 91 -0.38 8.42 -7.32
N PHE A 92 -0.55 7.55 -6.32
CA PHE A 92 0.47 6.58 -5.93
C PHE A 92 0.80 5.61 -7.09
N LEU A 93 -0.23 5.04 -7.74
CA LEU A 93 -0.03 4.18 -8.92
C LEU A 93 0.66 4.94 -10.06
N LEU A 94 0.18 6.14 -10.41
CA LEU A 94 0.79 7.03 -11.41
C LEU A 94 2.30 7.22 -11.14
N TYR A 95 2.65 7.60 -9.91
CA TYR A 95 4.03 7.85 -9.51
C TYR A 95 4.92 6.60 -9.65
N VAL A 96 4.44 5.45 -9.17
CA VAL A 96 5.20 4.20 -9.18
C VAL A 96 5.34 3.60 -10.59
N TYR A 97 4.27 3.57 -11.40
CA TYR A 97 4.35 3.05 -12.77
C TYR A 97 5.18 3.98 -13.68
N ASN A 98 5.09 5.31 -13.53
CA ASN A 98 5.91 6.25 -14.29
C ASN A 98 7.42 6.07 -14.00
N HIS A 99 7.81 5.72 -12.77
CA HIS A 99 9.21 5.46 -12.42
C HIS A 99 9.81 4.28 -13.20
N VAL A 100 9.02 3.28 -13.57
CA VAL A 100 9.44 2.17 -14.45
C VAL A 100 9.09 2.40 -15.92
N GLY A 101 8.75 3.64 -16.31
CA GLY A 101 8.48 4.02 -17.70
C GLY A 101 7.08 3.69 -18.22
N ILE A 102 6.13 3.35 -17.36
CA ILE A 102 4.76 2.95 -17.74
C ILE A 102 3.78 4.08 -17.40
N ALA A 103 3.21 4.71 -18.43
CA ALA A 103 2.17 5.71 -18.24
C ALA A 103 0.83 5.04 -17.86
N VAL A 104 0.22 5.49 -16.76
CA VAL A 104 -1.12 5.08 -16.32
C VAL A 104 -1.98 6.32 -16.01
N PRO A 105 -3.31 6.26 -16.16
CA PRO A 105 -4.17 7.41 -15.87
C PRO A 105 -4.26 7.70 -14.37
N HIS A 106 -4.32 8.97 -13.98
CA HIS A 106 -4.54 9.40 -12.59
C HIS A 106 -5.96 9.16 -12.06
N SER A 107 -6.88 8.65 -12.89
CA SER A 107 -8.27 8.36 -12.49
C SER A 107 -8.49 6.86 -12.31
N THR A 108 -8.95 6.44 -11.13
CA THR A 108 -9.34 5.03 -10.85
C THR A 108 -10.43 4.53 -11.80
N ALA A 109 -11.33 5.41 -12.23
CA ALA A 109 -12.36 5.09 -13.24
C ALA A 109 -11.78 4.81 -14.63
N LEU A 110 -10.54 5.22 -14.90
CA LEU A 110 -9.79 4.87 -16.11
C LEU A 110 -8.81 3.71 -15.87
N LEU A 111 -8.27 3.54 -14.66
CA LEU A 111 -7.39 2.42 -14.30
C LEU A 111 -8.07 1.05 -14.49
N ILE A 112 -9.39 0.96 -14.30
CA ILE A 112 -10.16 -0.27 -14.61
C ILE A 112 -10.06 -0.68 -16.10
N ASN A 113 -9.64 0.21 -17.01
CA ASN A 113 -9.45 -0.07 -18.43
C ASN A 113 -7.98 -0.01 -18.86
N ALA A 114 -7.04 0.11 -17.92
CA ALA A 114 -5.60 0.10 -18.22
C ALA A 114 -5.12 -1.32 -18.54
N GLY A 115 -4.26 -1.45 -19.56
CA GLY A 115 -3.63 -2.71 -19.95
C GLY A 115 -4.63 -3.83 -20.27
N ARG A 116 -4.27 -5.08 -19.93
CA ARG A 116 -5.14 -6.25 -20.09
C ARG A 116 -5.81 -6.65 -18.77
N ALA A 117 -7.03 -7.17 -18.87
CA ALA A 117 -7.68 -7.86 -17.74
C ALA A 117 -6.94 -9.18 -17.42
N VAL A 118 -6.85 -9.51 -16.13
CA VAL A 118 -6.22 -10.74 -15.63
C VAL A 118 -7.20 -11.44 -14.65
N PRO A 119 -7.45 -12.76 -14.81
CA PRO A 119 -8.19 -13.56 -13.84
C PRO A 119 -7.51 -13.55 -12.46
N ARG A 120 -8.27 -13.68 -11.36
CA ARG A 120 -7.71 -13.55 -10.01
C ARG A 120 -6.63 -14.61 -9.72
N GLU A 121 -6.80 -15.78 -10.31
CA GLU A 121 -5.95 -16.97 -10.20
C GLU A 121 -4.64 -16.81 -10.99
N GLN A 122 -4.58 -15.83 -11.89
CA GLN A 122 -3.42 -15.51 -12.73
C GLN A 122 -2.73 -14.20 -12.31
N ALA A 123 -3.15 -13.61 -11.19
CA ALA A 123 -2.56 -12.43 -10.59
C ALA A 123 -1.08 -12.64 -10.29
N ARG A 124 -0.27 -11.61 -10.48
CA ARG A 124 1.17 -11.61 -10.21
C ARG A 124 1.60 -10.34 -9.48
N ARG A 125 2.79 -10.40 -8.89
CA ARG A 125 3.59 -9.24 -8.48
C ARG A 125 3.55 -8.15 -9.57
N GLY A 126 3.24 -6.91 -9.17
CA GLY A 126 3.21 -5.76 -10.07
C GLY A 126 1.96 -5.64 -10.95
N ASP A 127 0.93 -6.45 -10.75
CA ASP A 127 -0.40 -6.18 -11.30
C ASP A 127 -1.13 -5.10 -10.48
N MET A 128 -2.09 -4.40 -11.09
CA MET A 128 -3.01 -3.52 -10.35
C MET A 128 -4.24 -4.30 -9.90
N VAL A 129 -4.62 -4.17 -8.63
CA VAL A 129 -5.94 -4.58 -8.13
C VAL A 129 -6.85 -3.36 -8.03
N ILE A 130 -8.08 -3.48 -8.53
CA ILE A 130 -9.08 -2.41 -8.56
C ILE A 130 -10.27 -2.77 -7.68
N PHE A 131 -10.80 -1.79 -6.95
CA PHE A 131 -11.91 -1.92 -6.03
C PHE A 131 -12.97 -0.84 -6.25
N THR A 132 -14.20 -1.11 -5.81
CA THR A 132 -15.28 -0.11 -5.78
C THR A 132 -15.00 1.00 -4.76
N GLY A 133 -15.83 2.04 -4.73
CA GLY A 133 -15.83 3.03 -3.65
C GLY A 133 -16.10 2.44 -2.26
N THR A 134 -15.98 3.25 -1.21
CA THR A 134 -16.17 2.80 0.18
C THR A 134 -17.63 2.71 0.64
N ALA A 135 -18.56 3.32 -0.10
CA ALA A 135 -19.98 3.20 0.17
C ALA A 135 -20.48 1.78 -0.17
N GLN A 136 -21.34 1.20 0.69
CA GLN A 136 -21.83 -0.18 0.55
C GLN A 136 -22.60 -0.44 -0.76
N THR A 137 -23.16 0.60 -1.37
CA THR A 137 -23.87 0.57 -2.65
C THR A 137 -22.98 0.95 -3.86
N SER A 138 -21.67 1.17 -3.66
CA SER A 138 -20.78 1.59 -4.74
C SER A 138 -20.48 0.44 -5.70
N THR A 139 -20.83 0.65 -6.97
CA THR A 139 -20.54 -0.26 -8.10
C THR A 139 -19.46 0.28 -9.03
N THR A 140 -18.95 1.49 -8.79
CA THR A 140 -17.97 2.19 -9.63
C THR A 140 -16.55 2.08 -9.08
N PRO A 141 -15.50 2.08 -9.93
CA PRO A 141 -14.11 2.05 -9.47
C PRO A 141 -13.78 3.26 -8.59
N GLY A 142 -13.36 3.00 -7.36
CA GLY A 142 -13.14 4.04 -6.35
C GLY A 142 -11.87 3.85 -5.52
N HIS A 143 -11.17 2.72 -5.65
CA HIS A 143 -9.85 2.52 -5.05
C HIS A 143 -9.00 1.54 -5.88
N ALA A 144 -7.67 1.62 -5.75
CA ALA A 144 -6.72 0.76 -6.44
C ALA A 144 -5.41 0.58 -5.66
N GLY A 145 -4.67 -0.48 -5.98
CA GLY A 145 -3.36 -0.81 -5.40
C GLY A 145 -2.50 -1.68 -6.32
N ILE A 146 -1.25 -1.91 -5.94
CA ILE A 146 -0.28 -2.76 -6.66
C ILE A 146 -0.12 -4.08 -5.89
N ILE A 147 -0.29 -5.21 -6.56
CA ILE A 147 -0.17 -6.56 -5.98
C ILE A 147 1.31 -6.87 -5.67
N ILE A 148 1.56 -7.39 -4.47
CA ILE A 148 2.89 -7.72 -3.95
C ILE A 148 3.01 -9.16 -3.41
N SER A 149 1.90 -9.93 -3.39
CA SER A 149 1.88 -11.34 -3.02
C SER A 149 2.24 -12.24 -4.20
N GLU A 150 2.73 -13.44 -3.90
CA GLU A 150 2.97 -14.46 -4.91
C GLU A 150 1.67 -15.09 -5.44
N PRO A 151 1.68 -15.65 -6.66
CA PRO A 151 0.56 -16.44 -7.17
C PRO A 151 0.23 -17.60 -6.22
N GLY A 152 -1.04 -17.72 -5.82
CA GLY A 152 -1.52 -18.75 -4.91
C GLY A 152 -1.48 -18.38 -3.42
N GLU A 153 -0.88 -17.25 -3.05
CA GLU A 153 -1.05 -16.65 -1.72
C GLU A 153 -2.34 -15.80 -1.64
N PRO A 154 -2.84 -15.48 -0.42
CA PRO A 154 -3.79 -14.39 -0.22
C PRO A 154 -3.28 -13.09 -0.85
N LEU A 155 -4.12 -12.41 -1.64
CA LEU A 155 -3.74 -11.19 -2.34
C LEU A 155 -3.37 -10.07 -1.37
N ARG A 156 -2.07 -9.75 -1.34
CA ARG A 156 -1.53 -8.59 -0.63
C ARG A 156 -1.17 -7.51 -1.63
N PHE A 157 -1.47 -6.27 -1.29
CA PHE A 157 -1.25 -5.12 -2.17
C PHE A 157 -0.79 -3.89 -1.40
N ILE A 158 0.04 -3.06 -2.03
CA ILE A 158 0.45 -1.74 -1.54
C ILE A 158 -0.39 -0.64 -2.20
N HIS A 159 -0.83 0.34 -1.41
CA HIS A 159 -1.71 1.43 -1.86
C HIS A 159 -1.64 2.64 -0.93
N SER A 160 -2.01 3.82 -1.42
CA SER A 160 -2.34 4.97 -0.57
C SER A 160 -3.79 4.90 -0.09
N SER A 161 -3.99 4.77 1.23
CA SER A 161 -5.29 4.59 1.86
C SER A 161 -5.87 5.89 2.40
N SER A 162 -7.15 6.17 2.14
CA SER A 162 -7.90 7.26 2.78
C SER A 162 -8.54 6.88 4.12
N ALA A 163 -8.20 5.71 4.67
CA ALA A 163 -8.81 5.18 5.89
C ALA A 163 -8.42 6.02 7.12
N ARG A 164 -9.42 6.62 7.80
CA ARG A 164 -9.21 7.59 8.90
C ARG A 164 -8.25 7.17 10.02
N ARG A 165 -8.14 5.87 10.31
CA ARG A 165 -7.29 5.33 11.39
C ARG A 165 -5.91 4.85 10.91
N GLU A 166 -5.76 4.67 9.61
CA GLU A 166 -4.60 4.02 8.97
C GLU A 166 -4.45 4.60 7.56
N SER A 167 -4.21 5.92 7.53
CA SER A 167 -4.15 6.73 6.31
C SER A 167 -2.73 6.73 5.72
N GLY A 168 -2.62 6.92 4.41
CA GLY A 168 -1.35 6.95 3.69
C GLY A 168 -0.95 5.60 3.08
N VAL A 169 0.27 5.53 2.56
CA VAL A 169 0.79 4.37 1.83
C VAL A 169 1.08 3.22 2.78
N LYS A 170 0.38 2.10 2.57
CA LYS A 170 0.49 0.90 3.39
C LYS A 170 0.24 -0.37 2.58
N ILE A 171 0.54 -1.52 3.19
CA ILE A 171 0.16 -2.83 2.69
C ILE A 171 -1.21 -3.22 3.27
N SER A 172 -2.03 -3.91 2.49
CA SER A 172 -3.27 -4.53 2.95
C SER A 172 -3.49 -5.88 2.25
N GLN A 173 -4.31 -6.74 2.85
CA GLN A 173 -4.76 -7.99 2.25
C GLN A 173 -6.18 -7.81 1.69
N VAL A 174 -6.53 -8.57 0.65
CA VAL A 174 -7.89 -8.59 0.11
C VAL A 174 -8.78 -9.49 0.98
N GLU A 175 -8.43 -10.77 1.08
CA GLU A 175 -9.21 -11.84 1.70
C GLU A 175 -9.47 -11.58 3.20
N GLY A 176 -10.70 -11.79 3.64
CA GLY A 176 -11.13 -11.58 5.03
C GLY A 176 -11.32 -10.12 5.42
N THR A 177 -11.30 -9.18 4.46
CA THR A 177 -11.40 -7.74 4.72
C THR A 177 -12.51 -7.04 3.91
N ASP A 178 -12.70 -5.75 4.15
CA ASP A 178 -13.59 -4.91 3.32
C ASP A 178 -13.16 -4.81 1.85
N TYR A 179 -11.89 -5.09 1.52
CA TYR A 179 -11.41 -5.10 0.15
C TYR A 179 -11.93 -6.29 -0.65
N GLU A 180 -12.16 -7.45 -0.03
CA GLU A 180 -12.75 -8.62 -0.70
C GLU A 180 -14.14 -8.32 -1.23
N ARG A 181 -15.00 -7.70 -0.42
CA ARG A 181 -16.38 -7.32 -0.82
C ARG A 181 -16.42 -6.22 -1.88
N ARG A 182 -15.31 -5.50 -2.06
CA ARG A 182 -15.18 -4.37 -3.00
C ARG A 182 -14.36 -4.72 -4.25
N PHE A 183 -13.84 -5.95 -4.35
CA PHE A 183 -12.96 -6.37 -5.44
C PHE A 183 -13.68 -6.31 -6.79
N MET A 184 -13.11 -5.59 -7.77
CA MET A 184 -13.65 -5.46 -9.13
C MET A 184 -12.87 -6.27 -10.17
N GLY A 185 -11.57 -6.44 -9.97
CA GLY A 185 -10.72 -7.17 -10.90
C GLY A 185 -9.27 -6.69 -10.91
N ILE A 186 -8.48 -7.31 -11.78
CA ILE A 186 -7.03 -7.12 -11.86
C ILE A 186 -6.62 -6.68 -13.28
N ARG A 187 -5.63 -5.78 -13.35
CA ARG A 187 -5.15 -5.17 -14.59
C ARG A 187 -3.64 -5.24 -14.68
N ARG A 188 -3.13 -5.74 -15.80
CA ARG A 188 -1.70 -5.86 -16.07
C ARG A 188 -1.24 -4.93 -17.18
N VAL A 189 -0.21 -4.16 -16.88
CA VAL A 189 0.46 -3.22 -17.81
C VAL A 189 1.91 -3.59 -18.08
N LEU A 190 2.56 -4.38 -17.22
CA LEU A 190 3.98 -4.75 -17.34
C LEU A 190 4.27 -5.61 -18.58
N ASP A 191 3.36 -6.51 -18.97
CA ASP A 191 3.49 -7.35 -20.18
C ASP A 191 3.43 -6.53 -21.50
N GLY A 192 3.09 -5.23 -21.44
CA GLY A 192 2.66 -4.42 -22.57
C GLY A 192 3.54 -3.23 -22.93
N ALA A 193 4.84 -3.24 -22.59
CA ALA A 193 5.78 -2.13 -22.81
C ALA A 193 6.14 -1.85 -24.31
N VAL A 194 5.23 -2.13 -25.24
CA VAL A 194 5.26 -1.67 -26.64
C VAL A 194 3.91 -1.01 -26.97
N VAL A 195 3.65 0.14 -26.36
CA VAL A 195 2.71 1.14 -26.89
C VAL A 195 3.35 2.52 -26.84
N ASN A 196 4.02 2.88 -27.94
CA ASN A 196 4.45 4.24 -28.18
C ASN A 196 3.22 5.14 -28.40
N SER A 197 3.03 6.12 -27.51
CA SER A 197 2.27 7.35 -27.78
C SER A 197 0.74 7.20 -28.04
N PRO A 198 -0.02 8.31 -28.10
CA PRO A 198 -1.37 8.31 -27.53
C PRO A 198 -2.45 7.73 -28.44
N ALA A 199 -3.44 7.10 -27.82
CA ALA A 199 -4.76 6.98 -28.41
C ALA A 199 -5.31 8.39 -28.69
N LYS A 200 -5.50 8.68 -30.00
CA LYS A 200 -6.11 9.87 -30.60
C LYS A 200 -6.87 10.78 -29.62
N SER A 201 -6.27 11.92 -29.30
CA SER A 201 -6.99 13.09 -28.80
C SER A 201 -7.89 13.65 -29.92
N SER A 202 -9.10 13.12 -30.04
CA SER A 202 -10.17 13.83 -30.74
C SER A 202 -10.50 15.10 -29.95
N PRO A 203 -10.44 16.31 -30.53
CA PRO A 203 -10.75 17.53 -29.80
C PRO A 203 -12.24 17.55 -29.41
N PRO A 204 -12.60 17.97 -28.19
CA PRO A 204 -13.99 18.24 -27.86
C PRO A 204 -14.49 19.40 -28.74
N LYS A 205 -15.51 19.10 -29.55
CA LYS A 205 -16.18 20.06 -30.43
C LYS A 205 -16.67 21.27 -29.61
N ALA A 206 -16.29 22.47 -30.03
CA ALA A 206 -16.70 23.70 -29.37
C ALA A 206 -18.23 23.93 -29.49
N ALA A 207 -18.87 24.15 -28.35
CA ALA A 207 -20.14 24.85 -28.18
C ALA A 207 -20.17 25.41 -26.76
N GLY A 208 -20.20 26.74 -26.62
CA GLY A 208 -20.17 27.45 -25.32
C GLY A 208 -21.57 27.64 -24.70
N PRO A 209 -21.77 28.64 -23.81
CA PRO A 209 -20.90 29.78 -23.53
C PRO A 209 -20.53 30.04 -22.04
N ALA A 210 -19.46 30.84 -21.88
CA ALA A 210 -19.21 31.81 -20.81
C ALA A 210 -19.63 31.49 -19.36
N VAL A 211 -18.65 31.11 -18.53
CA VAL A 211 -18.73 31.29 -17.07
C VAL A 211 -18.47 32.76 -16.73
N ALA A 212 -19.45 33.44 -16.12
CA ALA A 212 -19.28 34.81 -15.61
C ALA A 212 -18.31 34.85 -14.41
N PRO A 213 -17.52 35.92 -14.22
CA PRO A 213 -16.54 35.99 -13.15
C PRO A 213 -17.19 36.06 -11.76
N VAL A 214 -16.84 35.11 -10.89
CA VAL A 214 -17.22 35.14 -9.48
C VAL A 214 -16.35 36.13 -8.70
N THR A 215 -16.94 37.28 -8.36
CA THR A 215 -16.31 38.32 -7.53
C THR A 215 -16.05 37.83 -6.09
N PRO A 216 -14.91 38.18 -5.44
CA PRO A 216 -14.63 37.74 -4.07
C PRO A 216 -15.58 38.38 -3.04
N LEU A 217 -16.21 37.56 -2.20
CA LEU A 217 -17.04 38.05 -1.10
C LEU A 217 -16.18 38.58 0.06
N LYS A 218 -16.27 39.88 0.31
CA LYS A 218 -15.71 40.59 1.45
C LYS A 218 -16.42 40.15 2.75
N PRO A 219 -15.71 39.86 3.86
CA PRO A 219 -16.36 39.54 5.13
C PRO A 219 -17.05 40.79 5.72
N LYS A 220 -18.33 40.67 6.09
CA LYS A 220 -19.13 41.75 6.68
C LYS A 220 -19.18 41.59 8.21
N ALA A 221 -18.74 42.61 8.93
CA ALA A 221 -18.84 42.73 10.38
C ALA A 221 -20.31 42.80 10.86
N PRO A 222 -20.63 42.45 12.12
CA PRO A 222 -22.00 42.29 12.58
C PRO A 222 -22.72 43.64 12.69
N GLN A 223 -23.93 43.72 12.13
CA GLN A 223 -24.85 44.84 12.33
C GLN A 223 -25.78 44.54 13.50
N VAL A 224 -25.79 45.41 14.50
CA VAL A 224 -26.81 45.47 15.55
C VAL A 224 -28.08 46.13 15.01
N ALA A 225 -29.25 45.56 15.31
CA ALA A 225 -30.54 46.23 15.16
C ALA A 225 -31.56 45.62 16.13
N SER A 226 -32.40 46.47 16.71
CA SER A 226 -33.19 46.16 17.90
C SER A 226 -34.64 45.76 17.62
N THR A 227 -35.26 45.16 18.65
CA THR A 227 -36.70 45.24 18.93
C THR A 227 -37.67 44.59 17.94
N LEU A 228 -38.16 43.40 18.33
CA LEU A 228 -39.57 43.05 18.13
C LEU A 228 -40.18 42.61 19.46
N VAL A 229 -41.19 43.33 19.93
CA VAL A 229 -41.93 43.00 21.15
C VAL A 229 -42.89 41.85 20.86
N VAL A 230 -42.79 40.76 21.62
CA VAL A 230 -43.75 39.65 21.58
C VAL A 230 -44.42 39.54 22.95
N PRO A 231 -45.76 39.63 23.06
CA PRO A 231 -46.47 39.53 24.33
C PRO A 231 -46.49 38.08 24.86
N ALA A 232 -46.41 37.94 26.19
CA ALA A 232 -46.27 36.65 26.86
C ALA A 232 -47.57 35.79 26.86
N PRO A 233 -47.48 34.46 26.69
CA PRO A 233 -48.63 33.56 26.85
C PRO A 233 -49.02 33.35 28.32
N ARG A 234 -50.33 33.39 28.58
CA ARG A 234 -50.94 33.29 29.91
C ARG A 234 -50.88 31.86 30.46
N VAL A 235 -50.06 31.62 31.49
CA VAL A 235 -49.90 30.29 32.12
C VAL A 235 -51.13 29.91 32.93
N VAL A 236 -51.91 28.94 32.44
CA VAL A 236 -52.99 28.28 33.21
C VAL A 236 -52.36 27.27 34.17
N ARG A 237 -52.56 27.46 35.48
CA ARG A 237 -52.01 26.60 36.54
C ARG A 237 -52.79 25.27 36.63
N ARG A 238 -52.11 24.14 36.41
CA ARG A 238 -52.58 22.81 36.85
C ARG A 238 -51.93 22.48 38.22
N PRO A 239 -52.66 21.90 39.19
CA PRO A 239 -52.10 21.63 40.52
C PRO A 239 -51.16 20.40 40.51
N VAL A 240 -49.97 20.57 41.09
CA VAL A 240 -48.99 19.50 41.30
C VAL A 240 -49.18 18.90 42.71
N LYS A 241 -49.33 17.57 42.80
CA LYS A 241 -49.29 16.87 44.10
C LYS A 241 -47.85 16.82 44.63
N ARG A 242 -47.65 17.23 45.89
CA ARG A 242 -46.36 17.13 46.60
C ARG A 242 -46.09 15.70 47.07
N THR A 243 -44.90 15.18 46.79
CA THR A 243 -44.23 14.18 47.63
C THR A 243 -42.81 14.67 47.96
N LYS A 244 -42.33 14.33 49.16
CA LYS A 244 -41.14 14.92 49.79
C LYS A 244 -39.97 13.94 49.77
N THR A 245 -38.75 14.39 49.44
CA THR A 245 -37.52 13.91 50.13
C THR A 245 -36.42 14.98 50.12
N LYS A 246 -35.41 14.79 50.98
CA LYS A 246 -34.59 15.87 51.56
C LYS A 246 -33.29 16.18 50.81
N THR A 247 -32.93 17.46 50.81
CA THR A 247 -31.56 17.97 50.61
C THR A 247 -30.68 17.69 51.83
N VAL A 248 -29.43 17.24 51.62
CA VAL A 248 -28.27 17.63 52.45
C VAL A 248 -27.04 17.74 51.56
N VAL A 249 -26.35 18.88 51.63
CA VAL A 249 -24.99 19.09 51.11
C VAL A 249 -24.10 19.44 52.31
N LYS A 250 -22.94 18.77 52.48
CA LYS A 250 -21.84 19.35 53.28
C LYS A 250 -20.46 18.79 52.92
N THR A 251 -19.67 19.67 52.31
CA THR A 251 -18.22 19.90 52.36
C THR A 251 -17.34 19.01 53.26
N THR A 252 -16.22 18.47 52.71
CA THR A 252 -14.80 18.82 53.08
C THR A 252 -13.73 18.04 52.26
N HIS A 253 -12.58 18.68 52.02
CA HIS A 253 -11.27 18.06 51.71
C HIS A 253 -10.36 18.24 52.96
N PRO A 254 -9.35 17.38 53.23
CA PRO A 254 -8.01 17.52 52.61
C PRO A 254 -7.23 16.18 52.42
N VAL A 255 -5.90 16.29 52.25
CA VAL A 255 -4.96 15.34 51.61
C VAL A 255 -4.27 14.35 52.62
N PRO A 256 -3.18 13.60 52.32
CA PRO A 256 -3.17 12.13 52.29
C PRO A 256 -2.44 11.42 53.45
N ALA A 257 -2.62 10.10 53.60
CA ALA A 257 -1.83 9.27 54.51
C ALA A 257 -1.38 7.91 53.90
N LYS A 258 -0.14 7.53 54.23
CA LYS A 258 0.57 6.29 53.84
C LYS A 258 -0.04 5.04 54.49
N VAL A 259 0.19 3.84 53.93
CA VAL A 259 0.58 2.58 54.62
C VAL A 259 0.89 1.48 53.57
N LYS A 260 2.18 1.20 53.33
CA LYS A 260 3.02 0.04 53.77
C LYS A 260 2.96 -1.22 52.90
N THR A 261 4.13 -1.54 52.36
CA THR A 261 4.57 -2.80 51.74
C THR A 261 4.46 -4.00 52.68
N LYS A 262 4.24 -5.22 52.13
CA LYS A 262 4.80 -6.45 52.72
C LYS A 262 5.16 -7.47 51.63
N VAL A 263 6.41 -7.90 51.64
CA VAL A 263 6.98 -8.97 50.81
C VAL A 263 7.29 -10.16 51.72
N ALA A 264 6.94 -11.38 51.31
CA ALA A 264 7.60 -12.65 51.69
C ALA A 264 6.93 -13.83 50.96
N THR A 265 7.53 -15.01 50.74
CA THR A 265 8.92 -15.43 50.39
C THR A 265 8.79 -16.85 49.82
N ALA A 266 9.64 -17.26 48.88
CA ALA A 266 9.59 -18.58 48.23
C ALA A 266 9.98 -19.77 49.12
N ARG A 267 9.53 -20.98 48.75
CA ARG A 267 10.21 -22.25 49.08
C ARG A 267 10.10 -23.27 47.93
N LYS A 268 11.13 -24.12 47.79
CA LYS A 268 11.46 -25.01 46.64
C LYS A 268 11.24 -26.51 47.05
N PRO A 269 11.76 -27.57 46.36
CA PRO A 269 10.93 -28.55 45.64
C PRO A 269 11.08 -30.03 46.09
N ALA A 270 10.17 -30.92 45.62
CA ALA A 270 10.31 -32.38 45.48
C ALA A 270 9.05 -32.93 44.75
N ALA A 271 9.02 -34.06 44.01
CA ALA A 271 10.04 -34.87 43.35
C ALA A 271 9.39 -35.72 42.20
N LYS A 272 10.19 -36.20 41.24
CA LYS A 272 9.86 -37.35 40.34
C LYS A 272 10.27 -38.67 41.05
N PRO A 273 9.94 -39.90 40.58
CA PRO A 273 9.67 -40.37 39.20
C PRO A 273 8.30 -41.11 39.10
N ALA A 274 7.93 -42.00 38.15
CA ALA A 274 8.61 -42.60 36.98
C ALA A 274 7.59 -43.00 35.88
N ALA A 275 7.99 -42.99 34.60
CA ALA A 275 7.43 -43.82 33.52
C ALA A 275 8.46 -43.95 32.37
N LYS A 276 8.51 -45.11 31.70
CA LYS A 276 9.64 -45.59 30.88
C LYS A 276 9.71 -45.02 29.46
N LYS A 277 10.94 -44.94 28.93
CA LYS A 277 11.26 -44.90 27.50
C LYS A 277 11.03 -46.27 26.85
N THR A 278 10.56 -46.28 25.60
CA THR A 278 11.07 -47.11 24.48
C THR A 278 10.92 -46.28 23.20
N THR A 279 11.96 -45.70 22.59
CA THR A 279 13.00 -46.29 21.70
C THR A 279 12.51 -46.90 20.39
N SER A 280 12.41 -46.03 19.38
CA SER A 280 12.92 -46.21 18.00
C SER A 280 13.44 -47.59 17.56
N LYS A 281 12.87 -48.14 16.47
CA LYS A 281 13.66 -48.62 15.31
C LYS A 281 12.81 -48.92 14.06
N LYS A 282 13.16 -48.28 12.93
CA LYS A 282 13.04 -48.83 11.56
C LYS A 282 14.46 -49.28 11.19
N PRO A 283 14.71 -50.47 10.64
CA PRO A 283 14.84 -50.60 9.17
C PRO A 283 14.45 -52.00 8.63
N GLY A 284 14.51 -52.20 7.31
CA GLY A 284 14.74 -53.55 6.73
C GLY A 284 13.75 -54.00 5.65
N THR A 285 14.12 -53.78 4.39
CA THR A 285 13.65 -54.51 3.21
C THR A 285 13.88 -56.02 3.29
N LYS A 286 12.96 -56.83 2.75
CA LYS A 286 13.27 -57.91 1.77
C LYS A 286 11.99 -58.54 1.18
N LYS A 287 11.99 -58.81 -0.15
CA LYS A 287 11.08 -59.76 -0.81
C LYS A 287 11.31 -61.17 -0.27
N PRO A 288 10.31 -62.06 -0.44
CA PRO A 288 10.60 -63.30 -1.14
C PRO A 288 9.75 -63.45 -2.42
N VAL A 289 10.35 -64.09 -3.42
CA VAL A 289 9.66 -64.65 -4.58
C VAL A 289 9.11 -66.02 -4.17
N VAL A 290 7.89 -66.34 -4.57
CA VAL A 290 7.37 -67.72 -4.56
C VAL A 290 6.77 -67.99 -5.94
N HIS A 291 7.34 -68.95 -6.66
CA HIS A 291 6.72 -69.56 -7.83
C HIS A 291 5.49 -70.36 -7.41
N GLN A 292 4.42 -70.34 -8.20
CA GLN A 292 3.76 -71.57 -8.65
C GLN A 292 3.25 -71.41 -10.08
N ASN A 293 3.52 -72.44 -10.88
CA ASN A 293 3.00 -72.82 -12.21
C ASN A 293 2.81 -71.72 -13.27
#